data_AF-A0A2E0P6L9-F1
#
_entry.id   AF-A0A2E0P6L9-F1
#
_cell.length_a   1.000
_cell.length_b   1.000
_cell.length_c   1.000
_cell.angle_alpha   90.00
_cell.angle_beta   90.00
_cell.angle_gamma   90.00
#
_symmetry.space_group_name_H-M   'P 1'
#
loop_
_entity.id
_entity.type
_entity.pdbx_description
1 polymer ?
#
loop_
_entity_poly.entity_id
_entity_poly.type
_entity_poly.pdbx_seq_one_letter_code
_entity_poly.pdbx_strand_id
1 'polypeptide(L)'
;MNILKTLLSKASPVLVAGAISMMLFIAGPAAAAWKPDGTLTLQIGFGAGGSTDTLGRVLAKVMKEQTGWNIIVENKTGGGGIAMFTGIAKMPPRGKVIGLGVNMPVLVNLVRRQNELAFKLDSFDYLGTISKAELALVAAADAPFDDLPGMIAYAKQQGTLAVAFGAPPQKLLIDVAAIETDTNFNLVTTKGGAETMKLILGGQVMVGFSSGEHFPHAEAGKMKIIAGANAKRLSYAPGVGTFVDAGINAYVDPWYYLATTKGTDAVALNAISKAISNALKAPEMKEIARNTIKNDSLNLGPSGTRKMMVDGVSNVRILFGQ
;
A
#
# COMPACT_ATOMS: atom_id res chain seq x y z
N MET A 1 33.62 -47.24 -29.41
CA MET A 1 34.87 -46.71 -28.81
C MET A 1 36.09 -46.75 -29.76
N ASN A 2 36.13 -47.64 -30.77
CA ASN A 2 37.30 -47.73 -31.68
C ASN A 2 37.24 -46.85 -32.94
N ILE A 3 36.05 -46.39 -33.39
CA ILE A 3 35.94 -45.55 -34.60
C ILE A 3 36.42 -44.11 -34.33
N LEU A 4 36.19 -43.61 -33.11
CA LEU A 4 36.59 -42.25 -32.71
C LEU A 4 38.11 -42.08 -32.58
N LYS A 5 38.82 -43.13 -32.15
CA LYS A 5 40.28 -43.12 -32.01
C LYS A 5 41.00 -43.09 -33.36
N THR A 6 40.45 -43.76 -34.36
CA THR A 6 41.05 -43.80 -35.71
C THR A 6 40.94 -42.46 -36.42
N LEU A 7 39.83 -41.73 -36.23
CA LEU A 7 39.61 -40.40 -36.82
C LEU A 7 40.54 -39.31 -36.21
N LEU A 8 40.88 -39.42 -34.92
CA LEU A 8 41.76 -38.47 -34.24
C LEU A 8 43.25 -38.68 -34.57
N SER A 9 43.63 -39.86 -35.06
CA SER A 9 45.04 -40.19 -35.36
C SER A 9 45.60 -39.60 -36.66
N LYS A 10 44.74 -39.01 -37.51
CA LYS A 10 45.11 -38.46 -38.84
C LYS A 10 44.87 -36.96 -39.01
N ALA A 11 44.42 -36.26 -37.96
CA ALA A 11 44.19 -34.83 -38.04
C ALA A 11 45.47 -34.07 -37.67
N SER A 12 45.99 -33.24 -38.60
CA SER A 12 47.09 -32.32 -38.33
C SER A 12 46.77 -31.44 -37.11
N PRO A 13 47.77 -31.09 -36.26
CA PRO A 13 47.57 -30.27 -35.06
C PRO A 13 46.96 -28.88 -35.35
N VAL A 14 47.03 -28.42 -36.60
CA VAL A 14 46.41 -27.18 -37.10
C VAL A 14 44.88 -27.27 -37.21
N LEU A 15 44.31 -28.47 -37.45
CA LEU A 15 42.86 -28.67 -37.59
C LEU A 15 42.13 -28.80 -36.24
N VAL A 16 42.82 -29.26 -35.20
CA VAL A 16 42.26 -29.34 -33.83
C VAL A 16 42.22 -27.96 -33.16
N ALA A 17 43.16 -27.07 -33.47
CA ALA A 17 43.17 -25.68 -32.98
C ALA A 17 42.04 -24.82 -33.59
N GLY A 18 41.60 -25.12 -34.82
CA GLY A 18 40.48 -24.44 -35.47
C GLY A 18 39.11 -24.80 -34.88
N ALA A 19 38.92 -26.05 -34.43
CA ALA A 19 37.63 -26.52 -33.90
C ALA A 19 37.33 -26.02 -32.48
N ILE A 20 38.35 -25.76 -31.66
CA ILE A 20 38.18 -25.21 -30.30
C ILE A 20 37.89 -23.69 -30.34
N SER A 21 38.39 -22.97 -31.35
CA SER A 21 38.09 -21.53 -31.50
C SER A 21 36.66 -21.24 -31.97
N MET A 22 35.96 -22.23 -32.55
CA MET A 22 34.59 -22.06 -33.05
C MET A 22 33.49 -22.33 -32.00
N MET A 23 33.83 -22.94 -30.86
CA MET A 23 32.88 -23.18 -29.76
C MET A 23 32.77 -22.02 -28.74
N LEU A 24 33.63 -21.00 -28.84
CA LEU A 24 33.64 -19.85 -27.92
C LEU A 24 32.66 -18.71 -28.31
N PHE A 25 31.89 -18.85 -29.38
CA PHE A 25 31.02 -17.78 -29.89
C PHE A 25 29.50 -18.00 -29.72
N ILE A 26 29.05 -19.01 -28.95
CA ILE A 26 27.63 -19.15 -28.56
C ILE A 26 27.38 -18.60 -27.15
N ALA A 27 28.09 -17.53 -26.76
CA ALA A 27 27.55 -16.64 -25.74
C ALA A 27 26.49 -15.78 -26.44
N GLY A 28 25.26 -16.29 -26.51
CA GLY A 28 24.12 -15.49 -26.95
C GLY A 28 24.08 -14.18 -26.13
N PRO A 29 23.63 -13.06 -26.70
CA PRO A 29 23.59 -11.80 -25.98
C PRO A 29 22.86 -12.03 -24.66
N ALA A 30 23.57 -11.85 -23.54
CA ALA A 30 22.93 -11.85 -22.23
C ALA A 30 21.80 -10.84 -22.33
N ALA A 31 20.54 -11.31 -22.33
CA ALA A 31 19.38 -10.44 -22.42
C ALA A 31 19.55 -9.38 -21.33
N ALA A 32 19.80 -8.14 -21.74
CA ALA A 32 20.10 -7.08 -20.79
C ALA A 32 18.94 -7.03 -19.79
N ALA A 33 19.26 -7.12 -18.49
CA ALA A 33 18.24 -7.01 -17.46
C ALA A 33 17.44 -5.73 -17.71
N TRP A 34 16.12 -5.85 -17.80
CA TRP A 34 15.27 -4.71 -18.13
C TRP A 34 15.53 -3.57 -17.13
N LYS A 35 15.57 -2.35 -17.66
CA LYS A 35 15.62 -1.11 -16.89
C LYS A 35 14.63 -0.11 -17.47
N PRO A 36 14.10 0.81 -16.65
CA PRO A 36 13.31 1.92 -17.16
C PRO A 36 14.15 2.73 -18.16
N ASP A 37 13.52 3.10 -19.27
CA ASP A 37 14.08 4.10 -20.18
C ASP A 37 13.91 5.49 -19.53
N GLY A 38 14.97 5.98 -18.88
CA GLY A 38 14.96 7.21 -18.11
C GLY A 38 14.41 7.03 -16.68
N THR A 39 13.58 7.97 -16.23
CA THR A 39 13.08 8.01 -14.86
C THR A 39 11.86 7.10 -14.65
N LEU A 40 11.88 6.35 -13.55
CA LEU A 40 10.70 5.68 -12.98
C LEU A 40 10.06 6.60 -11.93
N THR A 41 8.80 6.96 -12.11
CA THR A 41 8.05 7.76 -11.13
C THR A 41 7.22 6.86 -10.23
N LEU A 42 7.46 6.92 -8.93
CA LEU A 42 6.57 6.36 -7.90
C LEU A 42 5.59 7.45 -7.45
N GLN A 43 4.34 7.34 -7.88
CA GLN A 43 3.26 8.20 -7.40
C GLN A 43 2.66 7.63 -6.12
N ILE A 44 2.37 8.50 -5.16
CA ILE A 44 1.78 8.14 -3.86
C ILE A 44 0.42 8.81 -3.72
N GLY A 45 -0.64 8.04 -3.47
CA GLY A 45 -2.03 8.53 -3.45
C GLY A 45 -2.43 9.39 -2.24
N PHE A 46 -1.48 9.67 -1.33
CA PHE A 46 -1.70 10.34 -0.03
C PHE A 46 -0.68 11.46 0.20
N GLY A 47 -1.01 12.37 1.12
CA GLY A 47 -0.17 13.51 1.46
C GLY A 47 1.21 13.10 2.01
N ALA A 48 2.19 13.96 1.81
CA ALA A 48 3.55 13.75 2.31
C ALA A 48 3.59 13.67 3.84
N GLY A 49 4.52 12.86 4.37
CA GLY A 49 4.73 12.68 5.81
C GLY A 49 3.78 11.69 6.51
N GLY A 50 2.83 11.08 5.78
CA GLY A 50 2.03 9.95 6.29
C GLY A 50 2.72 8.60 6.06
N SER A 51 2.15 7.52 6.60
CA SER A 51 2.76 6.19 6.54
C SER A 51 2.97 5.69 5.11
N THR A 52 2.01 5.91 4.20
CA THR A 52 2.15 5.58 2.78
C THR A 52 3.33 6.31 2.12
N ASP A 53 3.55 7.59 2.47
CA ASP A 53 4.66 8.39 1.94
C ASP A 53 6.00 7.88 2.45
N THR A 54 6.12 7.64 3.75
CA THR A 54 7.31 7.09 4.38
C THR A 54 7.70 5.72 3.79
N LEU A 55 6.73 4.80 3.68
CA LEU A 55 6.95 3.48 3.09
C LEU A 55 7.36 3.60 1.61
N GLY A 56 6.69 4.45 0.83
CA GLY A 56 6.98 4.63 -0.58
C GLY A 56 8.38 5.22 -0.84
N ARG A 57 8.79 6.21 -0.05
CA ARG A 57 10.12 6.83 -0.17
C ARG A 57 11.25 5.87 0.15
N VAL A 58 11.11 5.08 1.21
CA VAL A 58 12.13 4.06 1.54
C VAL A 58 12.13 2.94 0.52
N LEU A 59 10.97 2.48 0.04
CA LEU A 59 10.89 1.52 -1.07
C LEU A 59 11.64 2.04 -2.30
N ALA A 60 11.40 3.28 -2.71
CA ALA A 60 12.09 3.90 -3.85
C ALA A 60 13.60 4.02 -3.64
N LYS A 61 14.04 4.42 -2.44
CA LYS A 61 15.46 4.49 -2.07
C LYS A 61 16.14 3.12 -2.20
N VAL A 62 15.57 2.10 -1.56
CA VAL A 62 16.13 0.73 -1.58
C VAL A 62 16.13 0.16 -3.00
N MET A 63 15.06 0.37 -3.77
CA MET A 63 15.03 -0.04 -5.18
C MET A 63 16.12 0.65 -5.99
N LYS A 64 16.34 1.96 -5.80
CA LYS A 64 17.40 2.72 -6.47
C LYS A 64 18.78 2.17 -6.13
N GLU A 65 19.05 1.87 -4.87
CA GLU A 65 20.34 1.30 -4.42
C GLU A 65 20.58 -0.10 -5.01
N GLN A 66 19.55 -0.94 -5.07
CA GLN A 66 19.66 -2.32 -5.58
C GLN A 66 19.76 -2.41 -7.10
N THR A 67 19.14 -1.47 -7.83
CA THR A 67 18.96 -1.57 -9.29
C THR A 67 19.74 -0.51 -10.08
N GLY A 68 20.18 0.57 -9.44
CA GLY A 68 20.74 1.74 -10.10
C GLY A 68 19.72 2.57 -10.88
N TRP A 69 18.42 2.26 -10.80
CA TRP A 69 17.38 3.01 -11.52
C TRP A 69 17.21 4.43 -10.99
N ASN A 70 16.90 5.38 -11.89
CA ASN A 70 16.51 6.72 -11.47
C ASN A 70 15.03 6.71 -11.03
N ILE A 71 14.78 6.78 -9.73
CA ILE A 71 13.43 6.73 -9.16
C ILE A 71 13.11 8.06 -8.48
N ILE A 72 12.00 8.70 -8.87
CA ILE A 72 11.46 9.90 -8.21
C ILE A 72 10.13 9.59 -7.53
N VAL A 73 9.83 10.30 -6.44
CA VAL A 73 8.60 10.12 -5.67
C VAL A 73 7.74 11.38 -5.75
N GLU A 74 6.48 11.22 -6.12
CA GLU A 74 5.51 12.32 -6.22
C GLU A 74 4.23 11.98 -5.44
N ASN A 75 3.76 12.89 -4.59
CA ASN A 75 2.44 12.74 -3.97
C ASN A 75 1.35 13.27 -4.92
N LYS A 76 0.39 12.42 -5.28
CA LYS A 76 -0.80 12.74 -6.09
C LYS A 76 -2.06 12.48 -5.24
N THR A 77 -2.35 13.39 -4.33
CA THR A 77 -3.46 13.25 -3.37
C THR A 77 -4.83 13.40 -4.03
N GLY A 78 -5.86 12.77 -3.44
CA GLY A 78 -7.26 13.00 -3.79
C GLY A 78 -8.08 11.72 -3.80
N GLY A 79 -9.20 11.74 -3.07
CA GLY A 79 -10.15 10.62 -3.00
C GLY A 79 -9.56 9.30 -2.47
N GLY A 80 -8.49 9.35 -1.66
CA GLY A 80 -7.76 8.16 -1.21
C GLY A 80 -6.98 7.43 -2.32
N GLY A 81 -6.47 8.17 -3.30
CA GLY A 81 -5.69 7.63 -4.43
C GLY A 81 -6.46 7.55 -5.75
N ILE A 82 -7.75 7.90 -5.77
CA ILE A 82 -8.56 7.92 -7.00
C ILE A 82 -7.98 8.88 -8.05
N ALA A 83 -7.52 10.07 -7.64
CA ALA A 83 -6.94 11.04 -8.56
C ALA A 83 -5.67 10.48 -9.24
N MET A 84 -4.78 9.88 -8.44
CA MET A 84 -3.57 9.21 -8.92
C MET A 84 -3.89 8.09 -9.90
N PHE A 85 -4.74 7.13 -9.50
CA PHE A 85 -5.06 5.97 -10.34
C PHE A 85 -5.86 6.32 -11.60
N THR A 86 -6.66 7.39 -11.57
CA THR A 86 -7.29 7.97 -12.76
C THR A 86 -6.25 8.47 -13.77
N GLY A 87 -5.19 9.12 -13.28
CA GLY A 87 -4.08 9.53 -14.13
C GLY A 87 -3.32 8.32 -14.69
N ILE A 88 -2.93 7.38 -13.83
CA ILE A 88 -2.17 6.18 -14.22
C ILE A 88 -2.91 5.35 -15.26
N ALA A 89 -4.22 5.13 -15.10
CA ALA A 89 -5.03 4.34 -16.03
C ALA A 89 -5.06 4.90 -17.47
N LYS A 90 -4.70 6.18 -17.65
CA LYS A 90 -4.64 6.85 -18.96
C LYS A 90 -3.21 6.97 -19.50
N MET A 91 -2.21 6.50 -18.75
CA MET A 91 -0.81 6.60 -19.17
C MET A 91 -0.43 5.50 -20.17
N PRO A 92 0.56 5.77 -21.05
CA PRO A 92 1.14 4.73 -21.91
C PRO A 92 1.75 3.60 -21.08
N PRO A 93 1.57 2.32 -21.48
CA PRO A 93 2.05 1.13 -20.76
C PRO A 93 3.55 0.87 -20.89
N ARG A 94 4.37 1.89 -20.63
CA ARG A 94 5.83 1.84 -20.78
C ARG A 94 6.57 1.46 -19.49
N GLY A 95 5.84 1.15 -18.40
CA GLY A 95 6.45 0.81 -17.10
C GLY A 95 7.25 1.96 -16.46
N LYS A 96 6.94 3.22 -16.79
CA LYS A 96 7.64 4.41 -16.26
C LYS A 96 6.93 5.05 -15.06
N VAL A 97 5.71 4.63 -14.74
CA VAL A 97 4.95 5.15 -13.59
C VAL A 97 4.35 4.00 -12.82
N ILE A 98 4.60 3.98 -11.53
CA ILE A 98 3.97 3.04 -10.59
C ILE A 98 3.21 3.85 -9.53
N GLY A 99 2.02 3.40 -9.18
CA GLY A 99 1.20 4.01 -8.14
C GLY A 99 1.22 3.17 -6.88
N LEU A 100 1.53 3.80 -5.74
CA LEU A 100 1.34 3.26 -4.40
C LEU A 100 0.07 3.86 -3.80
N GLY A 101 -0.91 2.99 -3.55
CA GLY A 101 -2.18 3.36 -2.95
C GLY A 101 -2.60 2.41 -1.84
N VAL A 102 -3.81 2.64 -1.34
CA VAL A 102 -4.48 1.77 -0.37
C VAL A 102 -5.72 1.19 -1.05
N ASN A 103 -5.96 -0.11 -0.90
CA ASN A 103 -7.02 -0.83 -1.62
C ASN A 103 -8.44 -0.32 -1.24
N MET A 104 -8.76 -0.21 0.05
CA MET A 104 -10.11 0.05 0.54
C MET A 104 -10.71 1.35 0.00
N PRO A 105 -9.99 2.49 -0.05
CA PRO A 105 -10.50 3.71 -0.67
C PRO A 105 -10.85 3.56 -2.15
N VAL A 106 -10.03 2.83 -2.90
CA VAL A 106 -10.28 2.57 -4.33
C VAL A 106 -11.50 1.67 -4.50
N LEU A 107 -11.60 0.61 -3.71
CA LEU A 107 -12.70 -0.35 -3.75
C LEU A 107 -14.04 0.27 -3.35
N VAL A 108 -14.08 1.10 -2.29
CA VAL A 108 -15.29 1.85 -1.89
C VAL A 108 -15.80 2.72 -3.04
N ASN A 109 -14.91 3.41 -3.73
CA ASN A 109 -15.31 4.25 -4.87
C ASN A 109 -15.78 3.42 -6.06
N LEU A 110 -15.13 2.29 -6.36
CA LEU A 110 -15.56 1.39 -7.43
C LEU A 110 -16.95 0.80 -7.13
N VAL A 111 -17.20 0.32 -5.91
CA VAL A 111 -18.52 -0.21 -5.53
C VAL A 111 -19.60 0.87 -5.60
N ARG A 112 -19.32 2.08 -5.10
CA ARG A 112 -20.33 3.14 -5.00
C ARG A 112 -20.61 3.84 -6.33
N ARG A 113 -19.60 4.04 -7.17
CA ARG A 113 -19.67 4.94 -8.34
C ARG A 113 -18.81 4.50 -9.52
N GLN A 114 -18.68 3.20 -9.77
CA GLN A 114 -17.91 2.66 -10.91
C GLN A 114 -18.19 3.36 -12.24
N ASN A 115 -19.44 3.72 -12.52
CA ASN A 115 -19.84 4.34 -13.79
C ASN A 115 -19.34 5.79 -13.95
N GLU A 116 -18.91 6.43 -12.86
CA GLU A 116 -18.34 7.78 -12.86
C GLU A 116 -16.80 7.78 -12.87
N LEU A 117 -16.18 6.61 -12.64
CA LEU A 117 -14.74 6.49 -12.58
C LEU A 117 -14.16 6.21 -13.97
N ALA A 118 -13.02 6.83 -14.27
CA ALA A 118 -12.32 6.63 -15.53
C ALA A 118 -11.55 5.29 -15.61
N PHE A 119 -11.67 4.43 -14.60
CA PHE A 119 -10.95 3.17 -14.52
C PHE A 119 -11.75 2.10 -13.77
N LYS A 120 -11.39 0.84 -14.02
CA LYS A 120 -11.86 -0.36 -13.31
C LYS A 120 -10.68 -1.14 -12.76
N LEU A 121 -10.92 -2.22 -12.00
CA LEU A 121 -9.83 -3.07 -11.49
C LEU A 121 -8.93 -3.64 -12.59
N ASP A 122 -9.48 -3.89 -13.78
CA ASP A 122 -8.74 -4.39 -14.95
C ASP A 122 -8.03 -3.28 -15.74
N SER A 123 -8.08 -2.01 -15.30
CA SER A 123 -7.31 -0.91 -15.87
C SER A 123 -5.85 -0.86 -15.39
N PHE A 124 -5.42 -1.84 -14.58
CA PHE A 124 -4.08 -1.88 -14.01
C PHE A 124 -3.43 -3.26 -14.11
N ASP A 125 -2.11 -3.24 -14.23
CA ASP A 125 -1.25 -4.39 -13.94
C ASP A 125 -0.70 -4.24 -12.50
N TYR A 126 -0.97 -5.23 -11.65
CA TYR A 126 -0.57 -5.19 -10.24
C TYR A 126 0.87 -5.66 -10.06
N LEU A 127 1.60 -5.03 -9.13
CA LEU A 127 3.04 -5.27 -8.93
C LEU A 127 3.33 -5.96 -7.59
N GLY A 128 2.43 -5.85 -6.62
CA GLY A 128 2.61 -6.41 -5.28
C GLY A 128 1.94 -5.59 -4.19
N THR A 129 2.12 -6.04 -2.96
CA THR A 129 1.74 -5.32 -1.74
C THR A 129 2.96 -5.03 -0.89
N ILE A 130 2.89 -3.95 -0.12
CA ILE A 130 3.92 -3.66 0.91
C ILE A 130 3.55 -4.38 2.19
N SER A 131 2.35 -4.15 2.72
CA SER A 131 1.89 -4.72 3.98
C SER A 131 0.37 -4.54 4.16
N LYS A 132 -0.22 -5.28 5.10
CA LYS A 132 -1.57 -5.02 5.61
C LYS A 132 -1.48 -3.88 6.64
N ALA A 133 -2.30 -2.86 6.49
CA ALA A 133 -2.36 -1.75 7.42
C ALA A 133 -3.21 -2.10 8.65
N GLU A 134 -2.71 -1.74 9.82
CA GLU A 134 -3.46 -1.75 11.08
C GLU A 134 -3.96 -0.34 11.37
N LEU A 135 -5.26 -0.13 11.16
CA LEU A 135 -5.92 1.17 11.19
C LEU A 135 -6.50 1.42 12.58
N ALA A 136 -6.02 2.45 13.26
CA ALA A 136 -6.47 2.86 14.58
C ALA A 136 -7.38 4.09 14.51
N LEU A 137 -8.34 4.13 15.44
CA LEU A 137 -8.97 5.35 15.90
C LEU A 137 -8.21 5.84 17.13
N VAL A 138 -7.72 7.08 17.07
CA VAL A 138 -6.92 7.67 18.15
C VAL A 138 -7.58 8.94 18.66
N ALA A 139 -7.35 9.23 19.94
CA ALA A 139 -7.82 10.42 20.62
C ALA A 139 -6.66 11.24 21.21
N ALA A 140 -6.87 12.53 21.42
CA ALA A 140 -5.98 13.36 22.25
C ALA A 140 -5.85 12.78 23.66
N ALA A 141 -4.69 12.96 24.31
CA ALA A 141 -4.44 12.43 25.66
C ALA A 141 -5.38 12.97 26.74
N ASP A 142 -5.91 14.17 26.56
CA ASP A 142 -6.86 14.83 27.47
C ASP A 142 -8.32 14.56 27.11
N ALA A 143 -8.60 13.71 26.11
CA ALA A 143 -9.96 13.31 25.80
C ALA A 143 -10.62 12.60 27.00
N PRO A 144 -11.90 12.91 27.33
CA PRO A 144 -12.62 12.41 28.50
C PRO A 144 -13.16 10.99 28.31
N PHE A 145 -12.52 10.21 27.43
CA PHE A 145 -12.84 8.82 27.12
C PHE A 145 -11.56 8.08 26.74
N ASP A 146 -11.56 6.77 26.96
CA ASP A 146 -10.39 5.89 26.72
C ASP A 146 -10.66 4.80 25.68
N ASP A 147 -11.91 4.64 25.25
CA ASP A 147 -12.34 3.62 24.30
C ASP A 147 -13.48 4.12 23.40
N LEU A 148 -13.85 3.30 22.40
CA LEU A 148 -14.94 3.60 21.48
C LEU A 148 -16.30 3.77 22.18
N PRO A 149 -16.74 2.90 23.11
CA PRO A 149 -17.97 3.12 23.88
C PRO A 149 -18.00 4.46 24.64
N GLY A 150 -16.89 4.84 25.27
CA GLY A 150 -16.74 6.12 25.96
C GLY A 150 -16.82 7.30 25.00
N MET A 151 -16.18 7.21 23.83
CA MET A 151 -16.30 8.22 22.77
C MET A 151 -17.75 8.40 22.31
N ILE A 152 -18.48 7.29 22.11
CA ILE A 152 -19.89 7.29 21.69
C ILE A 152 -20.76 7.95 22.77
N ALA A 153 -20.57 7.57 24.04
CA ALA A 153 -21.29 8.16 25.16
C ALA A 153 -21.03 9.67 25.28
N TYR A 154 -19.78 10.09 25.13
CA TYR A 154 -19.38 11.50 25.13
C TYR A 154 -20.04 12.27 23.97
N ALA A 155 -20.01 11.72 22.75
CA ALA A 155 -20.63 12.36 21.58
C ALA A 155 -22.14 12.54 21.74
N LYS A 156 -22.83 11.57 22.35
CA LYS A 156 -24.26 11.71 22.71
C LYS A 156 -24.50 12.82 23.72
N GLN A 157 -23.66 12.89 24.76
CA GLN A 157 -23.76 13.92 25.80
C GLN A 157 -23.53 15.33 25.23
N GLN A 158 -22.56 15.49 24.33
CA GLN A 158 -22.24 16.78 23.70
C GLN A 158 -23.15 17.12 22.50
N GLY A 159 -23.97 16.18 22.05
CA GLY A 159 -24.82 16.30 20.86
C GLY A 159 -24.09 16.14 19.52
N THR A 160 -22.76 16.33 19.48
CA THR A 160 -21.91 15.97 18.35
C THR A 160 -20.45 15.84 18.78
N LEU A 161 -19.65 15.07 18.02
CA LEU A 161 -18.20 15.03 18.17
C LEU A 161 -17.52 15.07 16.80
N ALA A 162 -16.51 15.92 16.65
CA ALA A 162 -15.72 16.00 15.43
C ALA A 162 -14.73 14.82 15.31
N VAL A 163 -14.74 14.12 14.18
CA VAL A 163 -13.85 12.99 13.89
C VAL A 163 -13.12 13.22 12.58
N ALA A 164 -11.79 13.27 12.62
CA ALA A 164 -10.96 13.42 11.44
C ALA A 164 -10.75 12.10 10.69
N PHE A 165 -10.90 12.13 9.36
CA PHE A 165 -10.68 10.98 8.49
C PHE A 165 -9.88 11.38 7.24
N GLY A 166 -9.06 10.47 6.73
CA GLY A 166 -8.23 10.68 5.54
C GLY A 166 -8.67 9.88 4.31
N ALA A 167 -9.65 8.98 4.45
CA ALA A 167 -10.12 8.16 3.34
C ALA A 167 -11.60 7.74 3.45
N PRO A 168 -12.31 7.54 2.31
CA PRO A 168 -13.73 7.18 2.31
C PRO A 168 -14.17 6.00 3.20
N PRO A 169 -13.42 4.88 3.31
CA PRO A 169 -13.80 3.77 4.18
C PRO A 169 -13.87 4.14 5.66
N GLN A 170 -13.03 5.08 6.12
CA GLN A 170 -13.03 5.57 7.50
C GLN A 170 -14.29 6.39 7.80
N LYS A 171 -14.71 7.22 6.84
CA LYS A 171 -15.99 7.93 6.93
C LYS A 171 -17.15 6.95 7.03
N LEU A 172 -17.21 5.96 6.13
CA LEU A 172 -18.28 4.95 6.14
C LEU A 172 -18.32 4.18 7.46
N LEU A 173 -17.17 3.82 8.02
CA LEU A 173 -17.11 3.14 9.32
C LEU A 173 -17.73 3.98 10.45
N ILE A 174 -17.46 5.29 10.49
CA ILE A 174 -18.09 6.20 11.46
C ILE A 174 -19.58 6.43 11.14
N ASP A 175 -19.96 6.50 9.86
CA ASP A 175 -21.38 6.61 9.47
C ASP A 175 -22.18 5.37 9.96
N VAL A 176 -21.62 4.16 9.82
CA VAL A 176 -22.25 2.93 10.36
C VAL A 176 -22.33 3.00 11.88
N ALA A 177 -21.25 3.41 12.56
CA ALA A 177 -21.26 3.57 14.01
C ALA A 177 -22.29 4.61 14.48
N ALA A 178 -22.45 5.71 13.75
CA ALA A 178 -23.46 6.74 14.01
C ALA A 178 -24.88 6.15 13.94
N ILE A 179 -25.18 5.40 12.88
CA ILE A 179 -26.48 4.77 12.65
C ILE A 179 -26.80 3.73 13.73
N GLU A 180 -25.89 2.78 13.96
CA GLU A 180 -26.13 1.66 14.88
C GLU A 180 -26.21 2.09 16.34
N THR A 181 -25.63 3.25 16.67
CA THR A 181 -25.63 3.76 18.06
C THR A 181 -26.52 4.95 18.27
N ASP A 182 -27.21 5.47 17.25
CA ASP A 182 -27.99 6.71 17.33
C ASP A 182 -27.13 7.87 17.89
N THR A 183 -25.96 8.09 17.27
CA THR A 183 -24.98 9.09 17.66
C THR A 183 -24.68 10.03 16.50
N ASN A 184 -24.42 11.30 16.78
CA ASN A 184 -24.06 12.27 15.76
C ASN A 184 -22.55 12.57 15.77
N PHE A 185 -21.91 12.45 14.61
CA PHE A 185 -20.50 12.81 14.41
C PHE A 185 -20.35 13.86 13.31
N ASN A 186 -19.49 14.84 13.54
CA ASN A 186 -19.08 15.80 12.53
C ASN A 186 -17.79 15.33 11.86
N LEU A 187 -17.84 14.94 10.59
CA LEU A 187 -16.69 14.34 9.92
C LEU A 187 -15.80 15.37 9.24
N VAL A 188 -14.53 15.43 9.64
CA VAL A 188 -13.53 16.37 9.13
C VAL A 188 -12.58 15.64 8.17
N THR A 189 -12.59 16.04 6.90
CA THR A 189 -11.73 15.41 5.88
C THR A 189 -10.28 15.90 5.96
N THR A 190 -9.34 15.01 5.69
CA THR A 190 -7.89 15.29 5.66
C THR A 190 -7.26 14.64 4.43
N LYS A 191 -6.02 15.01 4.11
CA LYS A 191 -5.21 14.41 3.03
C LYS A 191 -4.47 13.13 3.48
N GLY A 192 -4.71 12.65 4.69
CA GLY A 192 -4.11 11.46 5.28
C GLY A 192 -3.77 11.62 6.77
N GLY A 193 -3.22 10.58 7.38
CA GLY A 193 -2.99 10.52 8.83
C GLY A 193 -2.09 11.63 9.37
N ALA A 194 -1.12 12.12 8.60
CA ALA A 194 -0.25 13.23 9.04
C ALA A 194 -1.03 14.54 9.26
N GLU A 195 -2.04 14.82 8.43
CA GLU A 195 -2.92 15.99 8.63
C GLU A 195 -3.91 15.73 9.76
N THR A 196 -4.39 14.48 9.93
CA THR A 196 -5.16 14.09 11.12
C THR A 196 -4.40 14.37 12.42
N MET A 197 -3.11 14.00 12.50
CA MET A 197 -2.29 14.27 13.69
C MET A 197 -2.14 15.76 13.96
N LYS A 198 -1.98 16.58 12.91
CA LYS A 198 -1.93 18.04 13.06
C LYS A 198 -3.22 18.62 13.64
N LEU A 199 -4.38 18.16 13.18
CA LEU A 199 -5.68 18.61 13.70
C LEU A 199 -5.91 18.19 15.15
N ILE A 200 -5.44 17.01 15.56
CA ILE A 200 -5.55 16.56 16.95
C ILE A 200 -4.60 17.35 17.84
N LEU A 201 -3.32 17.43 17.48
CA LEU A 201 -2.29 18.12 18.27
C LEU A 201 -2.50 19.64 18.35
N GLY A 202 -3.17 20.22 17.34
CA GLY A 202 -3.55 21.63 17.35
C GLY A 202 -4.90 21.92 18.03
N GLY A 203 -5.58 20.89 18.55
CA GLY A 203 -6.85 21.02 19.26
C GLY A 203 -8.06 21.32 18.38
N GLN A 204 -7.96 21.20 17.05
CA GLN A 204 -9.10 21.41 16.15
C GLN A 204 -10.11 20.26 16.18
N VAL A 205 -9.64 19.03 16.44
CA VAL A 205 -10.49 17.84 16.68
C VAL A 205 -9.86 17.02 17.80
N MET A 206 -10.64 16.20 18.49
CA MET A 206 -10.12 15.33 19.54
C MET A 206 -9.81 13.92 19.06
N VAL A 207 -10.44 13.49 17.96
CA VAL A 207 -10.41 12.10 17.49
C VAL A 207 -10.12 12.06 16.00
N GLY A 208 -9.38 11.05 15.56
CA GLY A 208 -9.27 10.75 14.14
C GLY A 208 -8.59 9.43 13.84
N PHE A 209 -8.58 9.06 12.57
CA PHE A 209 -7.94 7.84 12.11
C PHE A 209 -6.45 8.02 11.80
N SER A 210 -5.66 7.01 12.16
CA SER A 210 -4.24 6.91 11.81
C SER A 210 -3.84 5.46 11.52
N SER A 211 -2.85 5.30 10.66
CA SER A 211 -2.23 4.01 10.33
C SER A 211 -0.72 4.09 10.52
N GLY A 212 -0.32 4.58 11.70
CA GLY A 212 1.06 4.62 12.17
C GLY A 212 1.63 5.99 12.50
N GLU A 213 1.03 7.07 11.99
CA GLU A 213 1.45 8.45 12.29
C GLU A 213 1.31 8.81 13.77
N HIS A 214 0.42 8.11 14.49
CA HIS A 214 0.18 8.33 15.92
C HIS A 214 1.27 7.74 16.83
N PHE A 215 2.10 6.80 16.38
CA PHE A 215 3.06 6.12 17.26
C PHE A 215 3.99 7.06 18.04
N PRO A 216 4.71 8.02 17.42
CA PRO A 216 5.57 8.93 18.18
C PRO A 216 4.77 9.80 19.16
N HIS A 217 3.49 10.07 18.89
CA HIS A 217 2.64 10.87 19.76
C HIS A 217 2.06 10.05 20.92
N ALA A 218 1.70 8.79 20.68
CA ALA A 218 1.27 7.86 21.71
C ALA A 218 2.44 7.51 22.65
N GLU A 219 3.64 7.26 22.12
CA GLU A 219 4.86 7.01 22.91
C GLU A 219 5.22 8.23 23.78
N ALA A 220 4.93 9.45 23.30
CA ALA A 220 5.11 10.69 24.07
C ALA A 220 3.94 11.02 25.03
N GLY A 221 2.94 10.14 25.15
CA GLY A 221 1.77 10.35 26.03
C GLY A 221 0.81 11.44 25.57
N LYS A 222 0.87 11.85 24.28
CA LYS A 222 0.01 12.91 23.70
C LYS A 222 -1.25 12.37 23.03
N MET A 223 -1.35 11.06 22.86
CA MET A 223 -2.50 10.40 22.23
C MET A 223 -2.83 9.06 22.89
N LYS A 224 -4.09 8.66 22.78
CA LYS A 224 -4.61 7.35 23.16
C LYS A 224 -5.06 6.59 21.91
N ILE A 225 -4.86 5.28 21.89
CA ILE A 225 -5.45 4.40 20.88
C ILE A 225 -6.76 3.87 21.48
N ILE A 226 -7.90 4.30 20.95
CA ILE A 226 -9.20 4.03 21.56
C ILE A 226 -9.99 2.92 20.85
N ALA A 227 -9.64 2.62 19.59
CA ALA A 227 -10.24 1.51 18.85
C ALA A 227 -9.37 1.01 17.69
N GLY A 228 -9.46 -0.28 17.38
CA GLY A 228 -9.05 -0.84 16.10
C GLY A 228 -10.19 -0.79 15.07
N ALA A 229 -9.92 -0.32 13.86
CA ALA A 229 -10.89 -0.31 12.77
C ALA A 229 -10.89 -1.61 11.95
N ASN A 230 -9.86 -2.45 12.11
CA ASN A 230 -9.74 -3.75 11.45
C ASN A 230 -10.75 -4.77 11.96
N ALA A 231 -10.97 -5.84 11.19
CA ALA A 231 -11.82 -6.96 11.61
C ALA A 231 -11.30 -7.68 12.87
N LYS A 232 -9.98 -7.61 13.07
CA LYS A 232 -9.27 -8.16 14.23
C LYS A 232 -8.61 -7.02 14.99
N ARG A 233 -8.37 -7.24 16.28
CA ARG A 233 -7.62 -6.31 17.11
C ARG A 233 -6.23 -6.03 16.53
N LEU A 234 -5.75 -4.82 16.80
CA LEU A 234 -4.43 -4.35 16.39
C LEU A 234 -3.36 -5.19 17.10
N SER A 235 -2.41 -5.72 16.34
CA SER A 235 -1.36 -6.60 16.87
C SER A 235 -0.48 -5.90 17.92
N TYR A 236 -0.23 -4.59 17.75
CA TYR A 236 0.53 -3.77 18.69
C TYR A 236 -0.27 -3.26 19.89
N ALA A 237 -1.60 -3.44 19.90
CA ALA A 237 -2.49 -2.98 20.96
C ALA A 237 -3.62 -4.00 21.23
N PRO A 238 -3.32 -5.25 21.63
CA PRO A 238 -4.30 -6.32 21.76
C PRO A 238 -5.35 -6.10 22.86
N GLY A 239 -5.05 -5.20 23.82
CA GLY A 239 -6.00 -4.78 24.86
C GLY A 239 -7.06 -3.77 24.38
N VAL A 240 -6.85 -3.13 23.22
CA VAL A 240 -7.80 -2.17 22.65
C VAL A 240 -8.85 -2.90 21.83
N GLY A 241 -10.12 -2.63 22.10
CA GLY A 241 -11.24 -3.18 21.36
C GLY A 241 -11.32 -2.66 19.92
N THR A 242 -11.96 -3.42 19.04
CA THR A 242 -12.32 -2.98 17.69
C THR A 242 -13.70 -2.35 17.64
N PHE A 243 -14.05 -1.78 16.48
CA PHE A 243 -15.45 -1.44 16.18
C PHE A 243 -16.37 -2.66 16.30
N VAL A 244 -15.92 -3.83 15.83
CA VAL A 244 -16.67 -5.09 15.93
C VAL A 244 -16.84 -5.53 17.39
N ASP A 245 -15.80 -5.40 18.22
CA ASP A 245 -15.89 -5.71 19.67
C ASP A 245 -16.89 -4.80 20.40
N ALA A 246 -17.13 -3.58 19.89
CA ALA A 246 -18.11 -2.64 20.41
C ALA A 246 -19.54 -2.86 19.85
N GLY A 247 -19.75 -3.93 19.09
CA GLY A 247 -21.04 -4.26 18.47
C GLY A 247 -21.33 -3.50 17.18
N ILE A 248 -20.34 -2.80 16.60
CA ILE A 248 -20.50 -2.14 15.30
C ILE A 248 -20.21 -3.13 14.18
N ASN A 249 -21.19 -3.41 13.31
CA ASN A 249 -21.11 -4.47 12.30
C ASN A 249 -20.34 -4.05 11.04
N ALA A 250 -19.22 -3.36 11.21
CA ALA A 250 -18.38 -2.87 10.12
C ALA A 250 -16.91 -2.82 10.52
N TYR A 251 -16.03 -3.02 9.53
CA TYR A 251 -14.59 -2.91 9.70
C TYR A 251 -13.91 -2.46 8.39
N VAL A 252 -12.67 -1.99 8.51
CA VAL A 252 -11.82 -1.60 7.38
C VAL A 252 -10.50 -2.35 7.49
N ASP A 253 -10.17 -3.15 6.49
CA ASP A 253 -8.93 -3.94 6.41
C ASP A 253 -8.06 -3.46 5.22
N PRO A 254 -7.28 -2.39 5.39
CA PRO A 254 -6.53 -1.79 4.29
C PRO A 254 -5.24 -2.55 3.98
N TRP A 255 -4.82 -2.49 2.72
CA TRP A 255 -3.55 -2.97 2.19
C TRP A 255 -2.87 -1.85 1.40
N TYR A 256 -1.58 -1.67 1.63
CA TYR A 256 -0.73 -0.85 0.78
C TYR A 256 -0.34 -1.66 -0.45
N TYR A 257 -0.74 -1.21 -1.64
CA TYR A 257 -0.52 -1.95 -2.88
C TYR A 257 0.06 -1.09 -3.99
N LEU A 258 0.80 -1.75 -4.90
CA LEU A 258 1.42 -1.14 -6.06
C LEU A 258 0.79 -1.65 -7.35
N ALA A 259 0.55 -0.73 -8.28
CA ALA A 259 0.08 -1.05 -9.61
C ALA A 259 0.60 -0.06 -10.66
N THR A 260 0.63 -0.49 -11.92
CA THR A 260 0.91 0.35 -13.10
C THR A 260 -0.26 0.26 -14.07
N THR A 261 -0.25 1.07 -15.13
CA THR A 261 -1.26 1.03 -16.19
C THR A 261 -1.29 -0.35 -16.88
N LYS A 262 -2.48 -0.79 -17.28
CA LYS A 262 -2.70 -2.09 -17.94
C LYS A 262 -1.93 -2.20 -19.26
N GLY A 263 -1.45 -3.40 -19.56
CA GLY A 263 -0.78 -3.73 -20.82
C GLY A 263 0.70 -3.38 -20.81
N THR A 264 1.28 -3.13 -19.63
CA THR A 264 2.72 -2.94 -19.48
C THR A 264 3.41 -4.24 -19.89
N ASP A 265 4.49 -4.12 -20.67
CA ASP A 265 5.24 -5.27 -21.17
C ASP A 265 5.65 -6.24 -20.05
N ALA A 266 5.53 -7.55 -20.31
CA ALA A 266 5.74 -8.59 -19.31
C ALA A 266 7.17 -8.57 -18.74
N VAL A 267 8.18 -8.21 -19.55
CA VAL A 267 9.57 -8.10 -19.08
C VAL A 267 9.69 -6.93 -18.09
N ALA A 268 9.06 -5.80 -18.39
CA ALA A 268 9.00 -4.65 -17.48
C ALA A 268 8.28 -4.99 -16.16
N LEU A 269 7.10 -5.61 -16.23
CA LEU A 269 6.33 -6.02 -15.06
C LEU A 269 7.12 -6.95 -14.14
N ASN A 270 7.78 -7.96 -14.73
CA ASN A 270 8.61 -8.90 -13.99
C ASN A 270 9.81 -8.21 -13.32
N ALA A 271 10.49 -7.32 -14.03
CA ALA A 271 11.62 -6.59 -13.49
C ALA A 271 11.21 -5.66 -12.35
N ILE A 272 10.13 -4.88 -12.50
CA ILE A 272 9.61 -3.97 -11.47
C ILE A 272 9.12 -4.76 -10.25
N SER A 273 8.32 -5.81 -10.45
CA SER A 273 7.80 -6.64 -9.36
C SER A 273 8.92 -7.36 -8.60
N LYS A 274 9.98 -7.80 -9.31
CA LYS A 274 11.17 -8.38 -8.69
C LYS A 274 11.95 -7.34 -7.88
N ALA A 275 12.13 -6.14 -8.41
CA ALA A 275 12.78 -5.04 -7.69
C ALA A 275 12.01 -4.68 -6.41
N ILE A 276 10.69 -4.57 -6.48
CA ILE A 276 9.82 -4.37 -5.30
C ILE A 276 10.00 -5.52 -4.30
N SER A 277 9.93 -6.77 -4.76
CA SER A 277 10.04 -7.95 -3.91
C SER A 277 11.39 -8.05 -3.20
N ASN A 278 12.48 -7.67 -3.88
CA ASN A 278 13.82 -7.63 -3.29
C ASN A 278 13.97 -6.47 -2.30
N ALA A 279 13.43 -5.30 -2.62
CA ALA A 279 13.45 -4.14 -1.74
C ALA A 279 12.69 -4.41 -0.43
N LEU A 280 11.51 -5.05 -0.50
CA LEU A 280 10.73 -5.44 0.67
C LEU A 280 11.42 -6.46 1.60
N LYS A 281 12.43 -7.17 1.10
CA LYS A 281 13.25 -8.09 1.91
C LYS A 281 14.45 -7.40 2.57
N ALA A 282 14.81 -6.20 2.13
CA ALA A 282 15.96 -5.47 2.64
C ALA A 282 15.77 -5.09 4.13
N PRO A 283 16.86 -5.10 4.94
CA PRO A 283 16.78 -4.73 6.35
C PRO A 283 16.15 -3.35 6.58
N GLU A 284 16.55 -2.34 5.82
CA GLU A 284 16.02 -0.98 5.92
C GLU A 284 14.51 -0.92 5.68
N MET A 285 13.99 -1.70 4.72
CA MET A 285 12.56 -1.74 4.43
C MET A 285 11.76 -2.46 5.53
N LYS A 286 12.34 -3.50 6.14
CA LYS A 286 11.73 -4.16 7.30
C LYS A 286 11.71 -3.24 8.52
N GLU A 287 12.80 -2.54 8.76
CA GLU A 287 12.93 -1.59 9.87
C GLU A 287 11.94 -0.44 9.72
N ILE A 288 11.87 0.20 8.54
CA ILE A 288 10.92 1.30 8.34
C ILE A 288 9.47 0.82 8.47
N ALA A 289 9.13 -0.39 8.01
CA ALA A 289 7.79 -0.94 8.17
C ALA A 289 7.43 -1.12 9.64
N ARG A 290 8.33 -1.71 10.44
CA ARG A 290 8.12 -1.87 11.90
C ARG A 290 8.01 -0.53 12.62
N ASN A 291 8.84 0.44 12.27
CA ASN A 291 8.82 1.75 12.93
C ASN A 291 7.59 2.57 12.52
N THR A 292 7.20 2.49 11.25
CA THR A 292 6.13 3.34 10.69
C THR A 292 4.76 2.76 10.93
N ILE A 293 4.57 1.44 10.80
CA ILE A 293 3.25 0.79 10.84
C ILE A 293 3.15 -0.36 11.86
N LYS A 294 4.21 -0.61 12.65
CA LYS A 294 4.32 -1.72 13.63
C LYS A 294 3.91 -3.08 13.04
N ASN A 295 4.15 -3.26 11.75
CA ASN A 295 3.85 -4.48 11.01
C ASN A 295 4.99 -4.82 10.05
N ASP A 296 5.12 -6.11 9.73
CA ASP A 296 6.10 -6.59 8.77
C ASP A 296 5.63 -6.38 7.32
N SER A 297 6.58 -6.41 6.39
CA SER A 297 6.26 -6.43 4.96
C SER A 297 5.61 -7.77 4.58
N LEU A 298 4.50 -7.69 3.86
CA LEU A 298 3.76 -8.84 3.35
C LEU A 298 3.42 -8.61 1.87
N ASN A 299 4.25 -9.17 0.99
CA ASN A 299 4.09 -9.03 -0.45
C ASN A 299 3.35 -10.21 -1.06
N LEU A 300 2.14 -9.97 -1.55
CA LEU A 300 1.30 -10.96 -2.25
C LEU A 300 1.71 -11.18 -3.71
N GLY A 301 2.66 -10.39 -4.22
CA GLY A 301 3.06 -10.38 -5.63
C GLY A 301 1.91 -9.95 -6.57
N PRO A 302 2.14 -9.94 -7.90
CA PRO A 302 1.14 -9.50 -8.88
C PRO A 302 -0.21 -10.21 -8.75
N SER A 303 -0.22 -11.55 -8.82
CA SER A 303 -1.45 -12.35 -8.82
C SER A 303 -2.19 -12.29 -7.48
N GLY A 304 -1.47 -12.35 -6.36
CA GLY A 304 -2.08 -12.24 -5.04
C GLY A 304 -2.65 -10.85 -4.77
N THR A 305 -1.99 -9.79 -5.26
CA THR A 305 -2.52 -8.43 -5.19
C THR A 305 -3.80 -8.28 -6.01
N ARG A 306 -3.84 -8.83 -7.23
CA ARG A 306 -5.06 -8.84 -8.05
C ARG A 306 -6.20 -9.58 -7.33
N LYS A 307 -5.91 -10.75 -6.77
CA LYS A 307 -6.89 -11.52 -6.00
C LYS A 307 -7.42 -10.72 -4.81
N MET A 308 -6.53 -10.11 -4.02
CA MET A 308 -6.88 -9.25 -2.89
C MET A 308 -7.81 -8.10 -3.31
N MET A 309 -7.55 -7.45 -4.45
CA MET A 309 -8.41 -6.37 -4.95
C MET A 309 -9.79 -6.88 -5.38
N VAL A 310 -9.87 -8.04 -6.04
CA VAL A 310 -11.14 -8.63 -6.45
C VAL A 310 -11.96 -9.09 -5.25
N ASP A 311 -11.35 -9.85 -4.33
CA ASP A 311 -12.01 -10.32 -3.11
C ASP A 311 -12.46 -9.14 -2.22
N GLY A 312 -11.67 -8.07 -2.19
CA GLY A 312 -11.95 -6.87 -1.42
C GLY A 312 -13.24 -6.14 -1.84
N VAL A 313 -13.74 -6.33 -3.06
CA VAL A 313 -15.03 -5.77 -3.50
C VAL A 313 -16.17 -6.27 -2.61
N SER A 314 -16.15 -7.54 -2.23
CA SER A 314 -17.14 -8.12 -1.32
C SER A 314 -16.99 -7.57 0.10
N ASN A 315 -15.76 -7.43 0.60
CA ASN A 315 -15.51 -6.89 1.94
C ASN A 315 -15.98 -5.43 2.09
N VAL A 316 -15.96 -4.66 1.00
CA VAL A 316 -16.46 -3.29 0.99
C VAL A 316 -17.99 -3.23 1.16
N ARG A 317 -18.75 -4.27 0.76
CA ARG A 317 -20.21 -4.29 0.92
C ARG A 317 -20.65 -4.24 2.38
N ILE A 318 -19.84 -4.78 3.28
CA ILE A 318 -20.04 -4.72 4.73
C ILE A 318 -20.17 -3.25 5.20
N LEU A 319 -19.39 -2.33 4.62
CA LEU A 319 -19.46 -0.89 4.94
C LEU A 319 -20.74 -0.19 4.45
N PHE A 320 -21.54 -0.88 3.63
CA PHE A 320 -22.83 -0.39 3.11
C PHE A 320 -24.03 -1.14 3.71
N GLY A 321 -23.81 -2.00 4.72
CA GLY A 321 -24.87 -2.84 5.30
C GLY A 321 -25.44 -3.87 4.32
N GLN A 322 -24.64 -4.28 3.33
CA GLN A 322 -24.99 -5.26 2.29
C GLN A 322 -24.20 -6.56 2.43
#